data_AF-A0AAF0ZV18-F1
#
_entry.id   AF-A0AAF0ZV18-F1
#
_cell.length_a   1.000
_cell.length_b   1.000
_cell.length_c   1.000
_cell.angle_alpha   90.00
_cell.angle_beta   90.00
_cell.angle_gamma   90.00
#
_symmetry.space_group_name_H-M   'P 1'
#
loop_
_entity.id
_entity.type
_entity.pdbx_description
1 polymer ?
#
loop_
_entity_poly.entity_id
_entity_poly.type
_entity_poly.pdbx_seq_one_letter_code
_entity_poly.pdbx_strand_id
1 'polypeptide(L)'
;MKSASYDFSGVFFQGIALRGLFIIDKEGVIQHSTINNLGIGRSVDETLRTLQALQYVQENPDEVCPAGWKPGEKSMKPDPKGSKEYFASI
;
A
#
# COMPACT_ATOMS: atom_id res chain seq x y z
N MET A 1 16.61 -13.07 16.26
CA MET A 1 15.22 -12.62 16.08
C MET A 1 15.22 -11.11 16.22
N LYS A 2 15.09 -10.33 15.13
CA LYS A 2 14.99 -8.87 15.23
C LYS A 2 13.59 -8.56 15.78
N SER A 3 13.48 -8.02 16.98
CA SER A 3 12.20 -7.55 17.52
C SER A 3 11.87 -6.21 16.88
N ALA A 4 11.01 -6.19 15.86
CA ALA A 4 10.39 -4.96 15.41
C ALA A 4 9.28 -4.62 16.42
N SER A 5 9.47 -3.57 17.23
CA SER A 5 8.41 -2.99 18.05
C SER A 5 7.67 -1.95 17.23
N TYR A 6 6.45 -2.25 16.78
CA TYR A 6 5.58 -1.26 16.16
C TYR A 6 4.79 -0.52 17.23
N ASP A 7 4.81 0.81 17.18
CA ASP A 7 3.89 1.63 17.96
C ASP A 7 2.66 1.99 17.11
N PHE A 8 1.50 1.54 17.56
CA PHE A 8 0.21 1.81 16.93
C PHE A 8 -0.62 2.84 17.73
N SER A 9 0.00 3.63 18.61
CA SER A 9 -0.65 4.65 19.44
C SER A 9 -1.57 5.61 18.66
N GLY A 10 -1.23 5.92 17.41
CA GLY A 10 -2.04 6.77 16.51
C GLY A 10 -3.37 6.19 16.04
N VAL A 11 -3.69 4.91 16.32
CA VAL A 11 -5.00 4.31 15.99
C VAL A 11 -5.92 4.18 17.19
N PHE A 12 -5.64 4.85 18.31
CA PHE A 12 -6.53 4.87 19.47
C PHE A 12 -7.31 6.18 19.54
N PHE A 13 -8.61 6.07 19.78
CA PHE A 13 -9.47 7.20 20.11
C PHE A 13 -10.21 6.88 21.42
N GLN A 14 -10.03 7.73 22.44
CA GLN A 14 -10.62 7.54 23.78
C GLN A 14 -10.33 6.17 24.43
N GLY A 15 -9.12 5.64 24.22
CA GLY A 15 -8.72 4.34 24.78
C GLY A 15 -9.26 3.12 24.02
N ILE A 16 -9.96 3.33 22.91
CA ILE A 16 -10.47 2.27 22.04
C ILE A 16 -9.69 2.30 20.72
N ALA A 17 -9.30 1.13 20.22
CA ALA A 17 -8.70 1.01 18.90
C ALA A 17 -9.74 1.34 17.81
N LEU A 18 -9.39 2.26 16.92
CA LEU A 18 -10.06 2.48 15.65
C LEU A 18 -9.87 1.26 14.75
N ARG A 19 -10.56 1.24 13.60
CA ARG A 19 -10.46 0.14 12.63
C ARG A 19 -9.22 0.29 11.77
N GLY A 20 -8.05 0.12 12.40
CA GLY A 20 -6.75 0.12 11.74
C GLY A 20 -6.49 -1.19 10.98
N LEU A 21 -5.93 -1.08 9.78
CA LEU A 21 -5.35 -2.16 8.99
C LEU A 21 -3.97 -1.71 8.52
N PHE A 22 -2.98 -2.58 8.64
CA PHE A 22 -1.60 -2.32 8.21
C PHE A 22 -1.13 -3.46 7.31
N ILE A 23 -0.46 -3.12 6.21
CA ILE A 23 0.26 -4.09 5.39
C ILE A 23 1.75 -3.95 5.73
N ILE A 24 2.34 -5.07 6.17
CA ILE A 24 3.74 -5.17 6.57
C ILE A 24 4.43 -6.10 5.58
N ASP A 25 5.57 -5.68 5.03
CA ASP A 25 6.33 -6.51 4.11
C ASP A 25 7.17 -7.58 4.80
N LYS A 26 7.88 -8.39 4.01
CA LYS A 26 8.73 -9.49 4.51
C LYS A 26 9.92 -9.00 5.35
N GLU A 27 10.34 -7.75 5.20
CA GLU A 27 11.41 -7.13 5.98
C GLU A 27 10.89 -6.50 7.29
N GLY A 28 9.58 -6.58 7.52
CA GLY A 28 8.95 -5.98 8.68
C GLY A 28 8.77 -4.47 8.56
N VAL A 29 8.68 -3.91 7.35
CA VAL A 29 8.39 -2.48 7.16
C VAL A 29 6.89 -2.30 6.90
N ILE A 30 6.26 -1.34 7.59
CA ILE A 30 4.87 -0.95 7.31
C ILE A 30 4.85 -0.19 5.98
N GLN A 31 4.12 -0.72 5.01
CA GLN A 31 4.03 -0.16 3.65
C GLN A 31 2.70 0.55 3.39
N HIS A 32 1.65 0.15 4.10
CA HIS A 32 0.31 0.73 3.94
C HIS A 32 -0.43 0.78 5.28
N SER A 33 -1.28 1.79 5.44
CA SER A 33 -2.21 1.88 6.55
C SER A 33 -3.59 2.36 6.08
N THR A 34 -4.64 1.80 6.68
CA THR A 34 -6.01 2.29 6.53
C THR A 34 -6.64 2.36 7.91
N ILE A 35 -7.16 3.54 8.27
CA ILE A 35 -7.71 3.80 9.60
C ILE A 35 -9.12 4.36 9.41
N ASN A 36 -10.12 3.54 9.73
CA ASN A 36 -11.52 3.95 9.66
C ASN A 36 -12.07 4.18 11.07
N ASN A 37 -13.03 5.10 11.18
CA ASN A 37 -13.81 5.27 12.40
C ASN A 37 -14.70 4.03 12.66
N LEU A 38 -15.21 3.87 13.89
CA LEU A 38 -15.87 2.65 14.37
C LEU A 38 -17.10 2.24 13.54
N GLY A 39 -17.80 3.20 12.93
CA GLY A 39 -18.99 2.96 12.11
C GLY A 39 -18.71 2.58 10.65
N ILE A 40 -17.45 2.65 10.19
CA ILE A 40 -17.11 2.51 8.76
C ILE A 40 -16.28 1.24 8.54
N GLY A 41 -16.83 0.30 7.77
CA GLY A 41 -16.14 -0.93 7.37
C GLY A 41 -14.91 -0.66 6.49
N ARG A 42 -14.02 -1.66 6.40
CA ARG A 42 -12.87 -1.64 5.46
C ARG A 42 -13.24 -2.41 4.19
N SER A 43 -12.47 -2.23 3.13
CA SER A 43 -12.60 -3.00 1.89
C SER A 43 -11.53 -4.09 1.80
N VAL A 44 -11.97 -5.35 1.62
CA VAL A 44 -11.06 -6.49 1.38
C VAL A 44 -10.44 -6.37 -0.02
N ASP A 45 -11.23 -5.97 -1.01
CA ASP A 45 -10.75 -5.81 -2.39
C ASP A 45 -9.63 -4.77 -2.47
N GLU A 46 -9.77 -3.66 -1.74
CA GLU A 46 -8.72 -2.63 -1.72
C GLU A 46 -7.47 -3.08 -0.96
N THR A 47 -7.66 -3.88 0.08
CA THR A 47 -6.54 -4.50 0.81
C THR A 47 -5.77 -5.45 -0.10
N LEU A 48 -6.47 -6.30 -0.85
CA LEU A 48 -5.87 -7.23 -1.79
C LEU A 48 -5.17 -6.49 -2.94
N ARG A 49 -5.82 -5.46 -3.51
CA ARG A 49 -5.24 -4.63 -4.57
C ARG A 49 -3.94 -3.97 -4.11
N THR A 50 -3.92 -3.40 -2.92
CA THR A 50 -2.73 -2.74 -2.37
C THR A 50 -1.63 -3.74 -2.06
N LEU A 51 -1.96 -4.93 -1.55
CA LEU A 51 -0.99 -6.00 -1.32
C LEU A 51 -0.35 -6.47 -2.64
N GLN A 52 -1.15 -6.66 -3.70
CA GLN A 52 -0.65 -7.03 -5.02
C GLN A 52 0.23 -5.93 -5.63
N ALA A 53 -0.14 -4.66 -5.46
CA ALA A 53 0.67 -3.54 -5.91
C ALA A 53 2.04 -3.50 -5.19
N LEU A 54 2.04 -3.72 -3.87
CA LEU A 54 3.28 -3.83 -3.08
C LEU A 54 4.18 -4.97 -3.59
N GLN A 55 3.62 -6.15 -3.82
CA GLN A 55 4.37 -7.29 -4.34
C GLN A 55 4.93 -6.99 -5.74
N TYR A 56 4.12 -6.37 -6.60
CA TYR A 56 4.54 -5.99 -7.95
C TYR A 56 5.76 -5.06 -7.94
N VAL A 57 5.74 -3.97 -7.16
CA VAL A 57 6.89 -3.04 -7.11
C VAL A 57 8.12 -3.64 -6.41
N GLN A 58 7.94 -4.62 -5.52
CA GLN A 58 9.06 -5.36 -4.93
C GLN A 58 9.71 -6.33 -5.93
N GLU A 59 8.91 -6.95 -6.80
CA GLU A 59 9.39 -7.83 -7.87
C GLU A 59 9.92 -7.05 -9.08
N ASN A 60 9.45 -5.82 -9.27
CA ASN A 60 9.81 -4.91 -10.37
C ASN A 60 10.31 -3.57 -9.80
N PRO A 61 11.53 -3.52 -9.24
CA PRO A 61 12.02 -2.36 -8.48
C PRO A 61 12.18 -1.07 -9.30
N ASP A 62 12.22 -1.16 -10.63
CA ASP A 62 12.29 -0.02 -11.54
C ASP A 62 10.89 0.51 -11.93
N GLU A 63 9.82 0.00 -11.33
CA GLU A 63 8.44 0.35 -11.67
C GLU A 63 7.62 0.79 -10.45
N VAL A 64 6.60 1.60 -10.71
CA VAL A 64 5.60 2.03 -9.74
C VAL A 64 4.19 1.77 -10.28
N CYS A 65 3.26 1.53 -9.35
CA CYS A 65 1.85 1.32 -9.64
C CYS A 65 1.08 2.66 -9.65
N PRO A 66 0.43 3.04 -10.77
CA PRO A 66 -0.44 4.22 -10.85
C PRO A 66 -1.68 4.13 -9.96
N ALA A 67 -2.43 5.24 -9.90
CA ALA A 67 -3.69 5.29 -9.15
C ALA A 67 -4.68 4.21 -9.65
N GLY A 68 -5.24 3.46 -8.72
CA GLY A 68 -6.22 2.41 -9.03
C GLY A 68 -5.64 1.14 -9.66
N TRP A 69 -4.32 1.05 -9.82
CA TRP A 69 -3.65 -0.08 -10.48
C TRP A 69 -4.13 -1.44 -9.96
N LYS A 70 -4.34 -2.36 -10.89
CA LYS A 70 -4.65 -3.78 -10.67
C LYS A 70 -3.69 -4.69 -11.45
N PRO A 71 -3.53 -5.96 -11.05
CA PRO A 71 -2.72 -6.92 -11.80
C PRO A 71 -3.10 -6.98 -13.28
N GLY A 72 -2.10 -6.85 -14.15
CA GLY A 72 -2.28 -6.83 -15.62
C GLY A 72 -2.43 -5.42 -16.22
N GLU A 73 -2.62 -4.38 -15.40
CA GLU A 73 -2.63 -3.01 -15.88
C GLU A 73 -1.20 -2.44 -16.03
N LYS A 74 -1.06 -1.43 -16.89
CA LYS A 74 0.23 -0.77 -17.13
C LYS A 74 0.75 -0.11 -15.85
N SER A 75 2.00 -0.39 -15.53
CA SER A 75 2.82 0.31 -14.55
C SER A 75 3.60 1.47 -15.21
N MET A 76 4.36 2.21 -14.41
CA MET A 76 5.17 3.33 -14.88
C MET A 76 6.58 3.26 -14.30
N LYS A 77 7.60 3.66 -15.08
CA LYS A 77 8.95 3.88 -14.53
C LYS A 77 9.03 5.25 -13.82
N PRO A 78 9.56 5.33 -12.59
CA PRO A 78 9.61 6.57 -11.81
C PRO A 78 10.77 7.50 -12.24
N ASP A 79 10.93 7.73 -13.55
CA ASP A 79 11.92 8.65 -14.11
C ASP A 79 11.29 9.58 -15.17
N PRO A 80 11.86 10.78 -15.44
CA PRO A 80 11.26 11.75 -16.35
C PRO A 80 11.11 11.30 -17.81
N LYS A 81 11.88 10.31 -18.25
CA LYS A 81 11.79 9.77 -19.62
C LYS A 81 10.79 8.62 -19.67
N GLY A 82 10.92 7.64 -18.78
CA GLY A 82 10.02 6.49 -18.72
C GLY A 82 8.58 6.85 -18.34
N SER A 83 8.38 7.85 -17.48
CA SER A 83 7.03 8.34 -17.17
C SER A 83 6.31 8.93 -18.39
N LYS A 84 7.01 9.57 -19.33
CA LYS A 84 6.40 10.11 -20.56
C LYS A 84 5.85 9.00 -21.46
N GLU A 85 6.50 7.84 -21.49
CA GLU A 85 6.01 6.68 -22.25
C GLU A 85 4.68 6.18 -21.69
N TYR A 86 4.55 6.13 -20.36
CA TYR A 86 3.30 5.81 -19.70
C TYR A 86 2.20 6.83 -20.04
N PHE A 87 2.48 8.13 -19.85
CA PHE A 87 1.53 9.23 -20.09
C PHE A 87 1.11 9.38 -21.55
N ALA A 88 1.93 8.94 -22.52
CA ALA A 88 1.56 8.94 -23.93
C ALA A 88 0.60 7.80 -24.31
N SER A 89 0.38 6.85 -23.41
CA SER A 89 -0.33 5.59 -23.68
C SER A 89 -1.62 5.41 -22.88
N ILE A 90 -2.02 6.45 -22.15
CA ILE A 90 -3.29 6.64 -21.43
C ILE A 90 -4.09 7.76 -22.09
#